data_AF-A0A2K0U651-F1
#
_entry.id   AF-A0A2K0U651-F1
#
_cell.length_a   1.000
_cell.length_b   1.000
_cell.length_c   1.000
_cell.angle_alpha   90.00
_cell.angle_beta   90.00
_cell.angle_gamma   90.00
#
_symmetry.space_group_name_H-M   'P 1'
#
loop_
_entity.id
_entity.type
_entity.pdbx_description
1 polymer ?
#
loop_
_entity_poly.entity_id
_entity_poly.type
_entity_poly.pdbx_seq_one_letter_code
_entity_poly.pdbx_strand_id
1 'polypeptide(L)'
;MDSDSESYGSEFELDPADRDASRDDEINPEEEERLKLSKTQDRQKWIQLLDLVSLTCERKIGEDKEGNGFYVNIPHPTHHVIFTAGHNVVGVKKEDLKIYQASKNTNPKPAEFYVSAVYQKKYADERGNPKKATQEQEEADFGIVLVEKNLKYPYRGFGFALKLGFDVLDQAHFDFIGYKDADDETGGDDDNDDDNDENQTQDQSKDKKPKWDAFTSEGKCTACLANQLEYEMETEKGFSGAPVIMPHKDRDTAVAIHNYGPSNRRKSRGTRINEKLLNEVYGWLQIGFYDKALQASMTSLGPLQERLYLVFTPDSNHAVVRLGYDQEIVTKFDILPAYAPPSNYGFPNDFRYVFRLKPALGNPPEKRWVLWNAARQTVSLTSSLRDFCFVSLLEDKVRKRVDLEESRDEKVYYVHVEMKNDQGESTELKELRMRAADLTESDIVLDSLETSEVFFERHKRGKFLFGKIPCMPTVLNKPAIQREEFDFNLFRFYSG
;
A
#
# COMPACT_ATOMS: atom_id res chain seq x y z
N MET A 1 -36.74 -30.66 36.27
CA MET A 1 -35.28 -30.84 36.35
C MET A 1 -34.96 -31.83 35.27
N ASP A 2 -34.32 -31.33 34.22
CA ASP A 2 -33.35 -32.00 33.34
C ASP A 2 -33.19 -31.06 32.14
N SER A 3 -32.07 -30.34 32.18
CA SER A 3 -31.68 -29.30 31.26
C SER A 3 -30.64 -29.87 30.30
N ASP A 4 -31.02 -30.09 29.05
CA ASP A 4 -30.10 -30.45 27.99
C ASP A 4 -29.34 -29.20 27.55
N SER A 5 -28.09 -29.09 28.02
CA SER A 5 -27.13 -28.11 27.56
C SER A 5 -26.35 -28.70 26.39
N GLU A 6 -26.71 -28.32 25.16
CA GLU A 6 -25.90 -28.61 23.99
C GLU A 6 -24.63 -27.74 23.99
N SER A 7 -23.49 -28.42 24.06
CA SER A 7 -22.15 -27.88 24.02
C SER A 7 -21.78 -27.50 22.58
N TYR A 8 -21.72 -26.20 22.30
CA TYR A 8 -21.06 -25.67 21.10
C TYR A 8 -19.55 -25.68 21.32
N GLY A 9 -18.92 -26.81 21.00
CA GLY A 9 -17.47 -26.95 20.89
C GLY A 9 -17.10 -27.40 19.49
N SER A 10 -16.83 -26.46 18.58
CA SER A 10 -16.18 -26.72 17.30
C SER A 10 -15.08 -25.69 17.11
N GLU A 11 -13.95 -26.02 17.72
CA GLU A 11 -12.64 -25.43 17.48
C GLU A 11 -12.32 -25.57 15.98
N PHE A 12 -12.10 -24.45 15.30
CA PHE A 12 -11.71 -24.43 13.89
C PHE A 12 -10.30 -25.00 13.75
N GLU A 13 -10.18 -26.30 13.49
CA GLU A 13 -8.94 -26.89 13.00
C GLU A 13 -8.67 -26.36 11.58
N LEU A 14 -7.58 -25.62 11.42
CA LEU A 14 -7.09 -25.21 10.11
C LEU A 14 -6.54 -26.42 9.35
N ASP A 15 -6.98 -26.57 8.10
CA ASP A 15 -6.49 -27.56 7.15
C ASP A 15 -4.97 -27.38 6.95
N PRO A 16 -4.14 -28.45 7.04
CA PRO A 16 -2.71 -28.41 6.77
C PRO A 16 -2.34 -27.76 5.43
N ALA A 17 -3.23 -27.77 4.43
CA ALA A 17 -3.03 -27.12 3.14
C ALA A 17 -3.00 -25.57 3.20
N ASP A 18 -3.46 -24.96 4.30
CA ASP A 18 -3.40 -23.52 4.55
C ASP A 18 -2.15 -23.11 5.36
N ARG A 19 -1.23 -24.05 5.67
CA ARG A 19 0.04 -23.75 6.37
C ARG A 19 1.09 -23.25 5.38
N ASP A 20 1.59 -22.05 5.63
CA ASP A 20 2.71 -21.44 4.89
C ASP A 20 3.99 -22.28 5.09
N ALA A 21 4.36 -23.05 4.07
CA ALA A 21 5.47 -24.00 4.11
C ALA A 21 6.84 -23.38 3.81
N SER A 22 6.95 -22.05 3.69
CA SER A 22 8.14 -21.35 3.20
C SER A 22 9.32 -21.24 4.18
N ARG A 23 9.48 -22.18 5.14
CA ARG A 23 10.38 -21.96 6.28
C ARG A 23 11.65 -22.80 6.40
N ASP A 24 12.00 -23.71 5.51
CA ASP A 24 13.23 -24.51 5.69
C ASP A 24 13.90 -24.97 4.36
N ASP A 25 14.49 -24.04 3.61
CA ASP A 25 15.55 -24.40 2.64
C ASP A 25 16.86 -23.72 3.07
N GLU A 26 17.80 -24.53 3.58
CA GLU A 26 19.13 -24.08 4.03
C GLU A 26 19.98 -23.62 2.83
N ILE A 27 20.04 -22.31 2.62
CA ILE A 27 20.97 -21.67 1.68
C ILE A 27 22.38 -21.70 2.27
N ASN A 28 23.38 -21.98 1.43
CA ASN A 28 24.79 -21.96 1.80
C ASN A 28 25.23 -20.57 2.33
N PRO A 29 25.76 -20.45 3.56
CA PRO A 29 26.08 -19.17 4.19
C PRO A 29 27.02 -18.27 3.38
N GLU A 30 27.98 -18.84 2.63
CA GLU A 30 28.92 -18.04 1.82
C GLU A 30 28.27 -17.46 0.55
N GLU A 31 27.31 -18.17 -0.05
CA GLU A 31 26.51 -17.64 -1.16
C GLU A 31 25.51 -16.60 -0.65
N GLU A 32 24.93 -16.81 0.53
CA GLU A 32 24.06 -15.86 1.21
C GLU A 32 24.81 -14.54 1.50
N GLU A 33 26.05 -14.60 1.97
CA GLU A 33 26.88 -13.43 2.28
C GLU A 33 27.29 -12.66 1.01
N ARG A 34 27.66 -13.36 -0.08
CA ARG A 34 27.96 -12.72 -1.37
C ARG A 34 26.74 -12.09 -2.03
N LEU A 35 25.58 -12.75 -1.97
CA LEU A 35 24.29 -12.22 -2.42
C LEU A 35 23.84 -11.03 -1.59
N LYS A 36 24.08 -11.05 -0.26
CA LYS A 36 23.84 -9.91 0.63
C LYS A 36 24.71 -8.72 0.22
N LEU A 37 26.02 -8.90 0.05
CA LEU A 37 26.95 -7.82 -0.31
C LEU A 37 26.63 -7.15 -1.67
N SER A 38 26.31 -7.93 -2.70
CA SER A 38 25.94 -7.36 -4.01
C SER A 38 24.58 -6.67 -3.98
N LYS A 39 23.60 -7.24 -3.28
CA LYS A 39 22.29 -6.61 -3.06
C LYS A 39 22.44 -5.30 -2.28
N THR A 40 23.30 -5.23 -1.26
CA THR A 40 23.50 -4.04 -0.44
C THR A 40 24.14 -2.88 -1.21
N GLN A 41 25.13 -3.13 -2.08
CA GLN A 41 25.75 -2.08 -2.90
C GLN A 41 24.81 -1.54 -3.99
N ASP A 42 24.03 -2.41 -4.64
CA ASP A 42 23.03 -1.97 -5.60
C ASP A 42 21.87 -1.24 -4.92
N ARG A 43 21.44 -1.72 -3.74
CA ARG A 43 20.43 -1.10 -2.88
C ARG A 43 20.85 0.29 -2.40
N GLN A 44 22.08 0.47 -1.92
CA GLN A 44 22.59 1.78 -1.49
C GLN A 44 22.63 2.78 -2.66
N LYS A 45 23.12 2.37 -3.84
CA LYS A 45 23.07 3.22 -5.05
C LYS A 45 21.64 3.62 -5.38
N TRP A 46 20.71 2.66 -5.30
CA TRP A 46 19.30 2.87 -5.64
C TRP A 46 18.59 3.83 -4.68
N ILE A 47 18.82 3.66 -3.38
CA ILE A 47 18.21 4.46 -2.32
C ILE A 47 18.78 5.89 -2.31
N GLN A 48 20.10 6.02 -2.54
CA GLN A 48 20.75 7.32 -2.76
C GLN A 48 20.26 8.01 -4.04
N LEU A 49 19.87 7.24 -5.07
CA LEU A 49 19.53 7.81 -6.37
C LEU A 49 18.14 8.42 -6.46
N LEU A 50 17.09 7.97 -5.74
CA LEU A 50 15.73 8.39 -6.11
C LEU A 50 14.68 8.60 -5.01
N ASP A 51 14.75 7.93 -3.86
CA ASP A 51 13.53 7.80 -3.03
C ASP A 51 13.57 8.43 -1.63
N LEU A 52 14.74 8.86 -1.15
CA LEU A 52 14.86 9.67 0.08
C LEU A 52 14.97 11.16 -0.25
N VAL A 53 14.40 12.02 0.59
CA VAL A 53 14.50 13.48 0.50
C VAL A 53 14.83 14.10 1.86
N SER A 54 15.57 15.21 1.84
CA SER A 54 15.67 16.12 2.99
C SER A 54 14.62 17.23 2.85
N LEU A 55 13.96 17.57 3.95
CA LEU A 55 12.95 18.61 4.06
C LEU A 55 13.50 19.72 4.94
N THR A 56 13.58 20.93 4.41
CA THR A 56 13.99 22.13 5.16
C THR A 56 12.85 23.12 5.15
N CYS A 57 12.50 23.66 6.32
CA CYS A 57 11.52 24.73 6.47
C CYS A 57 12.22 25.99 6.98
N GLU A 58 12.17 27.06 6.19
CA GLU A 58 12.69 28.37 6.60
C GLU A 58 11.67 29.07 7.51
N ARG A 59 12.06 29.42 8.74
CA ARG A 59 11.22 30.23 9.63
C ARG A 59 11.73 31.66 9.67
N LYS A 60 10.80 32.63 9.67
CA LYS A 60 11.09 34.07 9.78
C LYS A 60 11.92 34.48 11.02
N ILE A 61 12.11 33.59 11.99
CA ILE A 61 12.81 33.84 13.27
C ILE A 61 14.22 33.19 13.29
N GLY A 62 14.69 32.63 12.17
CA GLY A 62 16.13 32.31 11.99
C GLY A 62 16.59 30.92 12.44
N GLU A 63 15.67 30.00 12.77
CA GLU A 63 16.01 28.58 12.92
C GLU A 63 15.31 27.78 11.82
N ASP A 64 16.10 27.28 10.88
CA ASP A 64 15.64 26.34 9.88
C ASP A 64 15.32 25.01 10.58
N LYS A 65 14.16 24.45 10.26
CA LYS A 65 13.81 23.10 10.72
C LYS A 65 14.12 22.12 9.63
N GLU A 66 14.83 21.08 10.00
CA GLU A 66 15.25 20.03 9.09
C GLU A 66 14.65 18.68 9.50
N GLY A 67 14.34 17.88 8.49
CA GLY A 67 13.81 16.55 8.64
C GLY A 67 13.96 15.75 7.36
N ASN A 68 13.54 14.50 7.42
CA ASN A 68 13.60 13.55 6.33
C ASN A 68 12.21 13.29 5.76
N GLY A 69 12.17 12.75 4.55
CA GLY A 69 10.97 12.18 3.96
C GLY A 69 11.36 11.17 2.89
N PHE A 70 10.40 10.36 2.45
CA PHE A 70 10.64 9.37 1.41
C PHE A 70 9.45 9.22 0.49
N TYR A 71 9.72 8.97 -0.78
CA TYR A 71 8.67 8.65 -1.73
C TYR A 71 8.06 7.29 -1.41
N VAL A 72 6.73 7.21 -1.51
CA VAL A 72 5.99 5.95 -1.43
C VAL A 72 5.23 5.76 -2.74
N ASN A 73 5.30 4.54 -3.29
CA ASN A 73 4.68 4.20 -4.55
C ASN A 73 3.16 4.07 -4.41
N ILE A 74 2.47 5.20 -4.31
CA ILE A 74 1.01 5.31 -4.20
C ILE A 74 0.40 5.60 -5.58
N PRO A 75 -0.72 4.94 -5.97
CA PRO A 75 -1.32 5.07 -7.31
C PRO A 75 -2.12 6.38 -7.49
N HIS A 76 -1.46 7.54 -7.35
CA HIS A 76 -2.07 8.85 -7.59
C HIS A 76 -1.93 9.25 -9.08
N PRO A 77 -2.93 9.90 -9.71
CA PRO A 77 -2.85 10.24 -11.15
C PRO A 77 -1.78 11.27 -11.48
N THR A 78 -1.64 12.34 -10.68
CA THR A 78 -0.81 13.51 -11.03
C THR A 78 0.38 13.81 -10.11
N HIS A 79 0.46 13.22 -8.91
CA HIS A 79 1.51 13.52 -7.93
C HIS A 79 2.23 12.27 -7.42
N HIS A 80 3.53 12.37 -7.21
CA HIS A 80 4.25 11.48 -6.31
C HIS A 80 3.95 11.86 -4.87
N VAL A 81 3.97 10.87 -3.98
CA VAL A 81 3.64 11.05 -2.56
C VAL A 81 4.90 10.84 -1.75
N ILE A 82 5.25 11.81 -0.91
CA ILE A 82 6.34 11.71 0.06
C ILE A 82 5.71 11.54 1.43
N PHE A 83 6.10 10.51 2.17
CA PHE A 83 5.78 10.36 3.59
C PHE A 83 6.85 11.03 4.45
N THR A 84 6.44 11.64 5.56
CA THR A 84 7.32 12.32 6.51
C THR A 84 6.68 12.39 7.90
N ALA A 85 7.43 12.79 8.92
CA ALA A 85 6.89 13.05 10.25
C ALA A 85 5.99 14.29 10.23
N GLY A 86 4.91 14.27 11.00
CA GLY A 86 3.93 15.35 11.06
C GLY A 86 4.55 16.67 11.53
N HIS A 87 5.44 16.60 12.52
CA HIS A 87 6.15 17.77 13.05
C HIS A 87 7.08 18.47 12.06
N ASN A 88 7.46 17.81 10.95
CA ASN A 88 8.29 18.43 9.91
C ASN A 88 7.48 19.44 9.08
N VAL A 89 6.17 19.25 8.96
CA VAL A 89 5.30 20.00 8.04
C VAL A 89 4.15 20.74 8.74
N VAL A 90 3.88 20.43 10.01
CA VAL A 90 2.83 21.11 10.77
C VAL A 90 3.11 22.61 10.93
N GLY A 91 2.14 23.44 10.56
CA GLY A 91 2.27 24.90 10.65
C GLY A 91 3.29 25.53 9.71
N VAL A 92 3.87 24.75 8.80
CA VAL A 92 4.74 25.23 7.72
C VAL A 92 3.89 25.82 6.61
N LYS A 93 4.35 26.88 5.95
CA LYS A 93 3.71 27.37 4.72
C LYS A 93 4.33 26.68 3.53
N LYS A 94 3.54 26.50 2.47
CA LYS A 94 3.98 25.81 1.25
C LYS A 94 5.21 26.45 0.60
N GLU A 95 5.31 27.77 0.67
CA GLU A 95 6.42 28.53 0.08
C GLU A 95 7.72 28.41 0.90
N ASP A 96 7.59 28.07 2.18
CA ASP A 96 8.70 27.94 3.12
C ASP A 96 9.29 26.51 3.15
N LEU A 97 8.57 25.52 2.58
CA LEU A 97 9.01 24.13 2.51
C LEU A 97 9.88 23.87 1.28
N LYS A 98 11.13 23.47 1.52
CA LYS A 98 12.11 23.08 0.50
C LYS A 98 12.37 21.58 0.59
N ILE A 99 12.44 20.93 -0.58
CA ILE A 99 12.70 19.50 -0.72
C ILE A 99 14.00 19.32 -1.47
N TYR A 100 14.98 18.66 -0.84
CA TYR A 100 16.30 18.39 -1.41
C TYR A 100 16.45 16.92 -1.74
N GLN A 101 17.08 16.63 -2.89
CA GLN A 101 17.37 15.28 -3.37
C GLN A 101 18.87 15.14 -3.61
N ALA A 102 19.53 14.19 -2.96
CA ALA A 102 20.98 14.05 -3.03
C ALA A 102 21.52 13.87 -4.46
N SER A 103 20.76 13.21 -5.32
CA SER A 103 21.20 12.84 -6.68
C SER A 103 20.80 13.81 -7.80
N LYS A 104 20.03 14.86 -7.50
CA LYS A 104 19.47 15.75 -8.54
C LYS A 104 19.70 17.22 -8.19
N ASN A 105 20.22 17.96 -9.17
CA ASN A 105 20.30 19.43 -9.14
C ASN A 105 18.92 20.13 -9.23
N THR A 106 17.82 19.38 -9.14
CA THR A 106 16.46 19.91 -9.21
C THR A 106 15.72 19.59 -7.92
N ASN A 107 15.41 20.64 -7.16
CA ASN A 107 14.56 20.53 -5.98
C ASN A 107 13.10 20.48 -6.42
N PRO A 108 12.37 19.37 -6.17
CA PRO A 108 10.95 19.33 -6.48
C PRO A 108 10.22 20.38 -5.65
N LYS A 109 9.25 21.05 -6.27
CA LYS A 109 8.37 21.98 -5.55
C LYS A 109 7.22 21.20 -4.94
N PRO A 110 6.89 21.44 -3.65
CA PRO A 110 5.68 20.87 -3.07
C PRO A 110 4.44 21.44 -3.78
N ALA A 111 3.50 20.59 -4.15
CA ALA A 111 2.19 20.95 -4.67
C ALA A 111 1.17 21.15 -3.54
N GLU A 112 1.18 20.27 -2.56
CA GLU A 112 0.31 20.32 -1.38
C GLU A 112 0.91 19.44 -0.29
N PHE A 113 0.49 19.59 0.96
CA PHE A 113 0.86 18.67 2.03
C PHE A 113 -0.26 18.59 3.07
N TYR A 114 -0.31 17.44 3.73
CA TYR A 114 -1.30 17.12 4.75
C TYR A 114 -0.61 16.57 5.98
N VAL A 115 -1.23 16.75 7.14
CA VAL A 115 -0.75 16.28 8.44
C VAL A 115 -1.90 15.60 9.14
N SER A 116 -1.64 14.52 9.88
CA SER A 116 -2.71 13.79 10.58
C SER A 116 -3.56 14.74 11.42
N ALA A 117 -4.89 14.63 11.30
CA ALA A 117 -5.82 15.46 12.05
C ALA A 117 -5.67 15.27 13.57
N VAL A 118 -5.30 14.07 14.01
CA VAL A 118 -5.02 13.77 15.42
C VAL A 118 -3.80 14.56 15.90
N TYR A 119 -2.75 14.61 15.08
CA TYR A 119 -1.52 15.33 15.39
C TYR A 119 -1.70 16.85 15.37
N GLN A 120 -2.51 17.38 14.45
CA GLN A 120 -2.77 18.82 14.34
C GLN A 120 -3.51 19.42 15.55
N LYS A 121 -4.21 18.61 16.36
CA LYS A 121 -4.93 19.10 17.54
C LYS A 121 -3.94 19.76 18.51
N LYS A 122 -4.07 21.09 18.67
CA LYS A 122 -3.07 21.97 19.29
C LYS A 122 -2.62 21.52 20.69
N TYR A 123 -1.31 21.62 20.89
CA TYR A 123 -0.60 21.63 22.17
C TYR A 123 -0.72 22.97 22.89
N ALA A 124 -1.93 23.36 23.29
CA ALA A 124 -2.09 24.45 24.22
C ALA A 124 -2.93 23.96 25.38
N ASP A 125 -2.41 24.05 26.60
CA ASP A 125 -3.28 24.04 27.77
C ASP A 125 -4.26 25.24 27.71
N GLU A 126 -5.23 25.29 28.62
CA GLU A 126 -6.21 26.41 28.69
C GLU A 126 -5.55 27.80 28.82
N ARG A 127 -4.25 27.85 29.09
CA ARG A 127 -3.43 29.04 29.29
C ARG A 127 -2.46 29.31 28.13
N GLY A 128 -2.47 28.49 27.08
CA GLY A 128 -1.61 28.66 25.90
C GLY A 128 -0.23 27.99 25.98
N ASN A 129 0.08 27.20 27.01
CA ASN A 129 1.38 26.55 27.15
C ASN A 129 1.47 25.23 26.37
N PRO A 130 2.64 24.91 25.80
CA PRO A 130 2.88 23.63 25.13
C PRO A 130 2.75 22.46 26.11
N LYS A 131 1.77 21.58 25.86
CA LYS A 131 1.62 20.31 26.56
C LYS A 131 2.51 19.24 25.90
N LYS A 132 2.95 18.24 26.66
CA LYS A 132 3.60 17.05 26.11
C LYS A 132 2.62 16.27 25.21
N ALA A 133 3.14 15.70 24.11
CA ALA A 133 2.45 14.73 23.26
C ALA A 133 1.75 13.63 24.05
N THR A 134 0.46 13.41 23.76
CA THR A 134 -0.20 12.17 24.17
C THR A 134 0.33 11.00 23.34
N GLN A 135 0.21 9.79 23.85
CA GLN A 135 0.59 8.59 23.11
C GLN A 135 -0.10 8.52 21.75
N GLU A 136 -1.40 8.84 21.69
CA GLU A 136 -2.16 8.86 20.44
C GLU A 136 -1.61 9.89 19.42
N GLN A 137 -1.11 11.02 19.88
CA GLN A 137 -0.46 12.02 19.03
C GLN A 137 0.93 11.57 18.57
N GLU A 138 1.73 10.97 19.44
CA GLU A 138 3.03 10.39 19.05
C GLU A 138 2.85 9.29 17.99
N GLU A 139 1.80 8.48 18.12
CA GLU A 139 1.39 7.47 17.13
C GLU A 139 0.94 8.11 15.80
N ALA A 140 0.34 9.29 15.84
CA ALA A 140 -0.20 10.00 14.68
C ALA A 140 0.75 11.07 14.11
N ASP A 141 2.01 11.13 14.53
CA ASP A 141 2.99 12.12 14.08
C ASP A 141 3.53 11.78 12.68
N PHE A 142 2.64 11.90 11.69
CA PHE A 142 2.92 11.71 10.27
C PHE A 142 2.23 12.79 9.42
N GLY A 143 2.78 12.98 8.22
CA GLY A 143 2.20 13.80 7.17
C GLY A 143 2.66 13.30 5.80
N ILE A 144 2.07 13.90 4.77
CA ILE A 144 2.48 13.65 3.38
C ILE A 144 2.73 14.95 2.64
N VAL A 145 3.63 14.91 1.68
CA VAL A 145 3.89 16.00 0.73
C VAL A 145 3.66 15.49 -0.69
N LEU A 146 2.88 16.24 -1.46
CA LEU A 146 2.63 15.99 -2.87
C LEU A 146 3.65 16.72 -3.73
N VAL A 147 4.19 16.02 -4.71
CA VAL A 147 5.13 16.55 -5.71
C VAL A 147 4.63 16.16 -7.09
N GLU A 148 4.63 17.08 -8.05
CA GLU A 148 4.18 16.80 -9.42
C GLU A 148 4.90 15.59 -10.04
N LYS A 149 4.14 14.73 -10.73
CA LYS A 149 4.70 13.57 -11.43
C LYS A 149 5.48 13.99 -12.65
N ASN A 150 6.62 13.32 -12.86
CA ASN A 150 7.22 13.27 -14.17
C ASN A 150 6.52 12.18 -14.99
N LEU A 151 5.86 12.54 -16.10
CA LEU A 151 5.16 11.58 -16.95
C LEU A 151 6.08 10.48 -17.51
N LYS A 152 7.40 10.72 -17.62
CA LYS A 152 8.39 9.72 -18.02
C LYS A 152 8.63 8.67 -16.93
N TYR A 153 8.44 9.05 -15.67
CA TYR A 153 8.63 8.20 -14.49
C TYR A 153 7.36 8.26 -13.63
N PRO A 154 6.25 7.66 -14.09
CA PRO A 154 4.93 7.81 -13.46
C PRO A 154 4.84 7.19 -12.06
N TYR A 155 5.85 6.41 -11.67
CA TYR A 155 5.94 5.68 -10.43
C TYR A 155 7.26 6.02 -9.75
N ARG A 156 7.22 6.20 -8.43
CA ARG A 156 8.39 6.59 -7.62
C ARG A 156 8.18 6.15 -6.18
N GLY A 157 9.24 5.77 -5.48
CA GLY A 157 9.19 5.46 -4.06
C GLY A 157 9.35 4.00 -3.70
N PHE A 158 9.49 3.81 -2.39
CA PHE A 158 9.42 2.54 -1.70
C PHE A 158 8.07 1.86 -1.91
N GLY A 159 8.08 0.53 -1.84
CA GLY A 159 6.85 -0.24 -1.78
C GLY A 159 6.11 -0.04 -0.47
N PHE A 160 4.83 -0.37 -0.46
CA PHE A 160 4.04 -0.48 0.76
C PHE A 160 3.20 -1.76 0.70
N ALA A 161 2.87 -2.31 1.86
CA ALA A 161 2.03 -3.49 1.98
C ALA A 161 1.10 -3.33 3.21
N LEU A 162 -0.20 -3.17 2.96
CA LEU A 162 -1.22 -3.06 3.99
C LEU A 162 -1.21 -4.27 4.95
N LYS A 163 -0.86 -5.47 4.44
CA LYS A 163 -0.70 -6.70 5.23
C LYS A 163 0.29 -6.52 6.39
N LEU A 164 1.44 -5.88 6.16
CA LEU A 164 2.44 -5.62 7.19
C LEU A 164 1.92 -4.67 8.29
N GLY A 165 0.86 -3.91 7.99
CA GLY A 165 0.11 -3.11 8.97
C GLY A 165 -0.72 -3.94 9.95
N PHE A 166 -0.98 -5.22 9.64
CA PHE A 166 -1.71 -6.18 10.49
C PHE A 166 -0.80 -7.25 11.09
N ASP A 167 0.30 -7.60 10.41
CA ASP A 167 1.20 -8.66 10.85
C ASP A 167 1.86 -8.34 12.21
N VAL A 168 2.20 -9.37 12.98
CA VAL A 168 2.99 -9.20 14.21
C VAL A 168 4.45 -9.12 13.81
N LEU A 169 5.06 -7.93 13.96
CA LEU A 169 6.43 -7.66 13.51
C LEU A 169 7.46 -7.71 14.64
N ASP A 170 7.14 -8.24 15.82
CA ASP A 170 8.10 -8.36 16.91
C ASP A 170 9.32 -9.18 16.46
N GLN A 171 10.52 -8.70 16.81
CA GLN A 171 11.81 -9.26 16.40
C GLN A 171 12.11 -9.23 14.90
N ALA A 172 11.22 -8.67 14.06
CA ALA A 172 11.52 -8.46 12.65
C ALA A 172 12.75 -7.56 12.48
N HIS A 173 13.58 -7.86 11.48
CA HIS A 173 14.73 -7.05 11.13
C HIS A 173 14.30 -5.87 10.26
N PHE A 174 14.72 -4.67 10.66
CA PHE A 174 14.45 -3.43 9.97
C PHE A 174 15.76 -2.78 9.53
N ASP A 175 15.67 -2.11 8.39
CA ASP A 175 16.69 -1.17 7.96
C ASP A 175 16.13 0.26 8.07
N PHE A 176 17.03 1.19 8.35
CA PHE A 176 16.76 2.59 8.55
C PHE A 176 17.71 3.39 7.68
N ILE A 177 17.19 4.39 6.95
CA ILE A 177 18.00 5.21 6.05
C ILE A 177 17.52 6.66 6.12
N GLY A 178 18.43 7.58 6.41
CA GLY A 178 18.14 9.01 6.53
C GLY A 178 19.29 9.88 6.03
N TYR A 179 19.03 11.16 5.83
CA TYR A 179 20.04 12.18 5.54
C TYR A 179 20.38 12.96 6.80
N LYS A 180 21.68 13.24 6.95
CA LYS A 180 22.26 14.13 7.95
C LYS A 180 23.01 15.27 7.25
N ASP A 181 23.06 16.44 7.86
CA ASP A 181 23.93 17.52 7.41
C ASP A 181 25.41 17.09 7.53
N ALA A 182 26.17 17.25 6.44
CA ALA A 182 27.54 16.77 6.33
C ALA A 182 28.56 17.56 7.18
N ASP A 183 28.13 18.72 7.71
CA ASP A 183 28.94 19.67 8.47
C ASP A 183 28.81 19.50 10.00
N ASP A 184 27.89 18.64 10.47
CA ASP A 184 27.69 18.36 11.91
C ASP A 184 28.76 17.39 12.51
N GLU A 185 29.74 16.93 11.72
CA GLU A 185 30.80 16.02 12.19
C GLU A 185 31.96 16.73 12.93
N THR A 186 32.00 18.07 13.00
CA THR A 186 33.04 18.82 13.73
C THR A 186 32.52 19.40 15.04
N GLY A 187 32.22 18.53 16.00
CA GLY A 187 32.07 18.86 17.42
C GLY A 187 33.25 18.38 18.27
N GLY A 188 34.44 18.22 17.66
CA GLY A 188 35.68 17.98 18.37
C GLY A 188 36.28 19.31 18.81
N ASP A 189 36.25 19.56 20.11
CA ASP A 189 37.02 20.60 20.78
C ASP A 189 38.52 20.38 20.53
N ASP A 190 39.06 20.93 19.44
CA ASP A 190 40.50 21.16 19.30
C ASP A 190 40.73 22.68 19.32
N ASP A 191 40.72 23.21 20.55
CA ASP A 191 41.49 24.41 20.90
C ASP A 191 42.96 24.10 20.62
N ASN A 192 43.43 24.41 19.41
CA ASN A 192 44.83 24.71 19.18
C ASN A 192 44.92 25.96 18.31
N ASP A 193 45.17 27.06 19.01
CA ASP A 193 45.93 28.19 18.52
C ASP A 193 47.16 27.69 17.76
N ASP A 194 47.32 28.09 16.49
CA ASP A 194 48.62 28.56 16.03
C ASP A 194 48.53 29.33 14.70
N ASP A 195 49.24 30.46 14.72
CA ASP A 195 49.33 31.49 13.70
C ASP A 195 49.97 31.05 12.36
N ASN A 196 49.65 31.82 11.31
CA ASN A 196 50.35 32.01 10.03
C ASN A 196 50.27 30.87 8.99
N ASP A 197 49.81 31.18 7.77
CA ASP A 197 50.67 31.74 6.72
C ASP A 197 49.88 32.07 5.44
N GLU A 198 50.20 33.20 4.82
CA GLU A 198 49.63 33.65 3.55
C GLU A 198 50.31 32.95 2.36
N ASN A 199 49.50 32.61 1.36
CA ASN A 199 49.82 32.08 0.02
C ASN A 199 49.72 30.57 -0.15
N GLN A 200 48.65 30.14 -0.81
CA GLN A 200 48.77 29.28 -1.99
C GLN A 200 47.52 29.35 -2.89
N THR A 201 47.77 29.89 -4.08
CA THR A 201 47.26 29.49 -5.40
C THR A 201 45.93 28.73 -5.51
N GLN A 202 45.03 29.35 -6.28
CA GLN A 202 43.89 28.74 -6.96
C GLN A 202 44.30 27.44 -7.68
N ASP A 203 43.71 26.32 -7.25
CA ASP A 203 43.54 25.15 -8.11
C ASP A 203 42.05 24.79 -8.19
N GLN A 204 41.56 24.73 -9.42
CA GLN A 204 40.19 24.51 -9.82
C GLN A 204 39.96 22.99 -9.97
N SER A 205 39.47 22.34 -8.92
CA SER A 205 38.60 21.15 -9.00
C SER A 205 38.17 20.68 -7.61
N LYS A 206 37.57 21.58 -6.81
CA LYS A 206 36.89 21.13 -5.58
C LYS A 206 35.52 20.60 -5.96
N ASP A 207 35.42 19.28 -6.13
CA ASP A 207 34.17 18.55 -5.94
C ASP A 207 33.55 19.03 -4.64
N LYS A 208 32.50 19.86 -4.73
CA LYS A 208 31.79 20.32 -3.53
C LYS A 208 31.21 19.07 -2.87
N LYS A 209 31.66 18.77 -1.64
CA LYS A 209 31.06 17.71 -0.82
C LYS A 209 29.54 17.91 -0.82
N PRO A 210 28.74 16.86 -1.06
CA PRO A 210 27.29 16.99 -0.99
C PRO A 210 26.90 17.58 0.38
N LYS A 211 25.90 18.49 0.40
CA LYS A 211 25.42 19.09 1.66
C LYS A 211 24.97 18.02 2.67
N TRP A 212 24.48 16.89 2.16
CA TRP A 212 23.86 15.84 2.96
C TRP A 212 24.58 14.51 2.77
N ASP A 213 24.91 13.86 3.88
CA ASP A 213 25.46 12.51 3.90
C ASP A 213 24.35 11.50 4.23
N ALA A 214 24.30 10.40 3.48
CA ALA A 214 23.34 9.33 3.71
C ALA A 214 23.80 8.46 4.88
N PHE A 215 22.96 8.31 5.89
CA PHE A 215 23.17 7.45 7.04
C PHE A 215 22.28 6.20 6.95
N THR A 216 22.84 5.06 7.31
CA THR A 216 22.11 3.78 7.37
C THR A 216 22.32 3.11 8.71
N SER A 217 21.25 2.60 9.32
CA SER A 217 21.31 1.73 10.49
C SER A 217 20.43 0.51 10.24
N GLU A 218 20.76 -0.59 10.91
CA GLU A 218 19.91 -1.78 10.96
C GLU A 218 19.56 -2.11 12.41
N GLY A 219 18.53 -2.92 12.61
CA GLY A 219 18.15 -3.36 13.95
C GLY A 219 16.85 -4.15 14.00
N LYS A 220 16.38 -4.42 15.21
CA LYS A 220 15.19 -5.26 15.42
C LYS A 220 14.03 -4.47 15.98
N CYS A 221 12.82 -4.87 15.58
CA CYS A 221 11.59 -4.47 16.22
C CYS A 221 11.54 -5.00 17.66
N THR A 222 11.41 -4.10 18.63
CA THR A 222 11.27 -4.45 20.06
C THR A 222 9.84 -4.49 20.53
N ALA A 223 8.94 -3.74 19.87
CA ALA A 223 7.51 -3.78 20.16
C ALA A 223 6.70 -3.42 18.91
N CYS A 224 5.75 -4.29 18.56
CA CYS A 224 4.79 -4.06 17.47
C CYS A 224 3.44 -3.55 18.01
N LEU A 225 3.31 -2.23 18.21
CA LEU A 225 2.02 -1.64 18.62
C LEU A 225 1.11 -1.44 17.40
N ALA A 226 -0.18 -1.19 17.66
CA ALA A 226 -1.18 -1.06 16.60
C ALA A 226 -0.87 0.05 15.60
N ASN A 227 -0.44 1.23 16.08
CA ASN A 227 -0.16 2.43 15.26
C ASN A 227 1.30 2.90 15.31
N GLN A 228 2.18 2.20 16.03
CA GLN A 228 3.57 2.59 16.21
C GLN A 228 4.45 1.35 16.30
N LEU A 229 5.67 1.45 15.78
CA LEU A 229 6.71 0.44 15.95
C LEU A 229 7.81 1.01 16.84
N GLU A 230 8.31 0.20 17.76
CA GLU A 230 9.53 0.49 18.53
C GLU A 230 10.66 -0.43 18.08
N TYR A 231 11.88 0.09 18.00
CA TYR A 231 13.01 -0.65 17.47
C TYR A 231 14.35 -0.19 18.05
N GLU A 232 15.32 -1.10 18.02
CA GLU A 232 16.71 -0.88 18.40
C GLU A 232 17.55 -0.58 17.17
N MET A 233 17.47 0.66 16.68
CA MET A 233 18.29 1.18 15.59
C MET A 233 18.96 2.48 16.04
N GLU A 234 20.17 2.73 15.55
CA GLU A 234 20.88 3.98 15.77
C GLU A 234 20.15 5.10 15.03
N THR A 235 19.67 6.09 15.79
CA THR A 235 19.08 7.30 15.24
C THR A 235 19.44 8.51 16.12
N GLU A 236 19.42 9.70 15.53
CA GLU A 236 19.68 10.97 16.20
C GLU A 236 18.66 12.03 15.74
N LYS A 237 18.74 13.22 16.34
CA LYS A 237 17.91 14.35 15.95
C LYS A 237 18.22 14.75 14.50
N GLY A 238 17.18 15.01 13.70
CA GLY A 238 17.30 15.33 12.27
C GLY A 238 16.77 14.20 11.36
N PHE A 239 16.76 12.96 11.85
CA PHE A 239 16.26 11.80 11.11
C PHE A 239 14.73 11.65 11.06
N SER A 240 13.99 12.53 11.72
CA SER A 240 12.52 12.50 11.72
C SER A 240 11.93 12.48 10.32
N GLY A 241 11.07 11.52 10.02
CA GLY A 241 10.41 11.32 8.74
C GLY A 241 11.12 10.33 7.81
N ALA A 242 12.28 9.82 8.19
CA ALA A 242 12.98 8.77 7.45
C ALA A 242 12.17 7.44 7.44
N PRO A 243 12.28 6.64 6.37
CA PRO A 243 11.61 5.35 6.28
C PRO A 243 12.26 4.31 7.19
N VAL A 244 11.41 3.50 7.81
CA VAL A 244 11.78 2.18 8.36
C VAL A 244 11.30 1.14 7.37
N ILE A 245 12.23 0.31 6.88
CA ILE A 245 11.99 -0.63 5.78
C ILE A 245 12.31 -2.05 6.21
N MET A 246 11.64 -3.01 5.57
CA MET A 246 11.97 -4.42 5.67
C MET A 246 11.77 -5.12 4.32
N PRO A 247 12.44 -6.27 4.08
CA PRO A 247 12.14 -7.10 2.92
C PRO A 247 10.71 -7.66 3.01
N HIS A 248 9.93 -7.51 1.94
CA HIS A 248 8.65 -8.19 1.76
C HIS A 248 8.50 -8.59 0.29
N LYS A 249 8.30 -9.89 0.03
CA LYS A 249 8.31 -10.47 -1.32
C LYS A 249 9.58 -10.09 -2.10
N ASP A 250 10.73 -10.22 -1.43
CA ASP A 250 12.06 -9.87 -1.92
C ASP A 250 12.26 -8.40 -2.34
N ARG A 251 11.43 -7.50 -1.82
CA ARG A 251 11.45 -6.07 -2.15
C ARG A 251 11.42 -5.20 -0.90
N ASP A 252 12.15 -4.09 -0.96
CA ASP A 252 12.16 -3.09 0.11
C ASP A 252 10.78 -2.46 0.29
N THR A 253 10.19 -2.66 1.46
CA THR A 253 8.85 -2.17 1.76
C THR A 253 8.90 -1.31 3.00
N ALA A 254 8.38 -0.08 2.90
CA ALA A 254 8.25 0.80 4.04
C ALA A 254 7.15 0.29 4.99
N VAL A 255 7.48 0.20 6.27
CA VAL A 255 6.58 -0.29 7.33
C VAL A 255 6.31 0.75 8.40
N ALA A 256 7.19 1.75 8.54
CA ALA A 256 6.99 2.87 9.45
C ALA A 256 7.66 4.16 8.95
N ILE A 257 7.20 5.28 9.50
CA ILE A 257 7.79 6.61 9.36
C ILE A 257 8.46 6.95 10.69
N HIS A 258 9.79 7.06 10.73
CA HIS A 258 10.50 7.42 11.95
C HIS A 258 10.05 8.79 12.46
N ASN A 259 9.82 8.95 13.76
CA ASN A 259 9.36 10.23 14.32
C ASN A 259 9.89 10.54 15.73
N TYR A 260 10.40 9.55 16.47
CA TYR A 260 11.05 9.79 17.75
C TYR A 260 12.33 8.96 17.87
N GLY A 261 13.45 9.62 18.18
CA GLY A 261 14.70 8.95 18.52
C GLY A 261 14.69 8.32 19.92
N PRO A 262 15.78 7.62 20.30
CA PRO A 262 15.90 7.00 21.59
C PRO A 262 16.01 8.06 22.69
N SER A 263 15.47 7.75 23.87
CA SER A 263 15.63 8.55 25.10
C SER A 263 15.95 7.62 26.26
N ASN A 264 16.39 8.16 27.41
CA ASN A 264 16.83 7.39 28.59
C ASN A 264 15.85 6.28 29.08
N ARG A 265 14.60 6.26 28.60
CA ARG A 265 13.60 5.23 28.92
C ARG A 265 12.81 4.69 27.72
N ARG A 266 13.06 5.16 26.50
CA ARG A 266 12.29 4.75 25.30
C ARG A 266 13.22 4.49 24.14
N LYS A 267 12.94 3.44 23.39
CA LYS A 267 13.64 3.09 22.15
C LYS A 267 13.25 4.06 21.03
N SER A 268 13.89 3.93 19.88
CA SER A 268 13.51 4.64 18.66
C SER A 268 12.13 4.18 18.20
N ARG A 269 11.33 5.10 17.65
CA ARG A 269 9.93 4.84 17.30
C ARG A 269 9.56 5.46 15.96
N GLY A 270 8.61 4.81 15.29
CA GLY A 270 8.00 5.32 14.08
C GLY A 270 6.50 5.06 14.01
N THR A 271 5.76 5.97 13.41
CA THR A 271 4.35 5.75 13.07
C THR A 271 4.26 4.57 12.10
N ARG A 272 3.43 3.58 12.44
CA ARG A 272 3.25 2.37 11.63
C ARG A 272 2.40 2.66 10.39
N ILE A 273 2.84 2.17 9.24
CA ILE A 273 2.05 2.21 8.01
C ILE A 273 1.01 1.10 8.07
N ASN A 274 -0.16 1.43 8.63
CA ASN A 274 -1.28 0.51 8.82
C ASN A 274 -2.56 1.01 8.13
N GLU A 275 -3.66 0.29 8.31
CA GLU A 275 -4.95 0.68 7.74
C GLU A 275 -5.43 2.07 8.20
N LYS A 276 -5.20 2.43 9.47
CA LYS A 276 -5.60 3.75 10.02
C LYS A 276 -4.88 4.87 9.28
N LEU A 277 -3.56 4.78 9.15
CA LEU A 277 -2.75 5.76 8.42
C LEU A 277 -3.14 5.80 6.94
N LEU A 278 -3.21 4.65 6.27
CA LEU A 278 -3.49 4.59 4.85
C LEU A 278 -4.91 5.07 4.51
N ASN A 279 -5.92 4.81 5.35
CA ASN A 279 -7.26 5.37 5.18
C ASN A 279 -7.25 6.91 5.22
N GLU A 280 -6.49 7.51 6.15
CA GLU A 280 -6.37 8.96 6.24
C GLU A 280 -5.68 9.54 4.99
N VAL A 281 -4.57 8.92 4.56
CA VAL A 281 -3.86 9.26 3.33
C VAL A 281 -4.76 9.13 2.09
N TYR A 282 -5.49 8.02 1.96
CA TYR A 282 -6.36 7.81 0.80
C TYR A 282 -7.52 8.80 0.75
N GLY A 283 -8.02 9.23 1.92
CA GLY A 283 -8.99 10.30 2.05
C GLY A 283 -8.45 11.64 1.55
N TRP A 284 -7.22 12.02 1.93
CA TRP A 284 -6.58 13.24 1.41
C TRP A 284 -6.38 13.19 -0.10
N LEU A 285 -5.92 12.04 -0.60
CA LEU A 285 -5.58 11.85 -2.01
C LEU A 285 -6.77 11.57 -2.91
N GLN A 286 -7.96 11.30 -2.35
CA GLN A 286 -9.15 10.89 -3.08
C GLN A 286 -8.89 9.69 -4.01
N ILE A 287 -8.10 8.73 -3.52
CA ILE A 287 -7.75 7.48 -4.22
C ILE A 287 -8.46 6.29 -3.59
N GLY A 288 -8.64 5.25 -4.41
CA GLY A 288 -9.53 4.14 -4.12
C GLY A 288 -10.94 4.38 -4.68
N PHE A 289 -11.78 3.37 -4.55
CA PHE A 289 -13.18 3.43 -4.93
C PHE A 289 -14.02 3.15 -3.70
N TYR A 290 -14.75 4.15 -3.21
CA TYR A 290 -15.54 4.05 -1.98
C TYR A 290 -17.00 3.82 -2.30
N ASP A 291 -17.67 3.05 -1.43
CA ASP A 291 -19.11 2.80 -1.51
C ASP A 291 -19.57 2.28 -2.87
N LYS A 292 -18.86 1.27 -3.41
CA LYS A 292 -19.12 0.73 -4.74
C LYS A 292 -19.69 -0.67 -4.68
N ALA A 293 -20.71 -0.92 -5.49
CA ALA A 293 -21.16 -2.26 -5.81
C ALA A 293 -20.29 -2.84 -6.95
N LEU A 294 -19.95 -4.12 -6.87
CA LEU A 294 -19.28 -4.82 -7.95
C LEU A 294 -20.33 -5.33 -8.94
N GLN A 295 -20.53 -4.58 -10.02
CA GLN A 295 -21.52 -4.85 -11.07
C GLN A 295 -20.83 -5.52 -12.26
N ALA A 296 -21.34 -6.65 -12.73
CA ALA A 296 -20.94 -7.23 -14.00
C ALA A 296 -21.38 -6.31 -15.16
N SER A 297 -20.42 -5.85 -15.97
CA SER A 297 -20.71 -5.03 -17.14
C SER A 297 -21.21 -5.90 -18.28
N MET A 298 -22.51 -5.80 -18.56
CA MET A 298 -23.04 -6.19 -19.87
C MET A 298 -22.46 -5.28 -20.97
N THR A 299 -22.27 -5.84 -22.16
CA THR A 299 -21.86 -5.10 -23.38
C THR A 299 -22.96 -4.16 -23.90
N SER A 300 -24.17 -4.20 -23.34
CA SER A 300 -25.31 -3.36 -23.71
C SER A 300 -25.81 -2.49 -22.54
N LEU A 301 -26.38 -1.34 -22.88
CA LEU A 301 -27.00 -0.33 -22.01
C LEU A 301 -28.29 -0.83 -21.31
N GLY A 302 -28.36 -2.11 -20.92
CA GLY A 302 -29.55 -2.70 -20.32
C GLY A 302 -29.97 -1.98 -19.01
N PRO A 303 -31.27 -2.02 -18.65
CA PRO A 303 -31.79 -1.54 -17.36
C PRO A 303 -30.99 -2.08 -16.18
N LEU A 304 -30.95 -1.34 -15.05
CA LEU A 304 -30.25 -1.79 -13.84
C LEU A 304 -30.78 -3.13 -13.30
N GLN A 305 -32.05 -3.41 -13.56
CA GLN A 305 -32.77 -4.61 -13.17
C GLN A 305 -32.28 -5.87 -13.91
N GLU A 306 -31.56 -5.71 -15.03
CA GLU A 306 -31.04 -6.84 -15.82
C GLU A 306 -29.55 -7.10 -15.58
N ARG A 307 -28.94 -6.41 -14.60
CA ARG A 307 -27.50 -6.50 -14.35
C ARG A 307 -27.18 -7.40 -13.17
N LEU A 308 -26.00 -8.02 -13.22
CA LEU A 308 -25.54 -8.90 -12.15
C LEU A 308 -24.65 -8.16 -11.15
N TYR A 309 -24.83 -8.46 -9.88
CA TYR A 309 -24.09 -7.87 -8.75
C TYR A 309 -23.52 -8.97 -7.86
N LEU A 310 -22.31 -8.78 -7.36
CA LEU A 310 -21.75 -9.64 -6.34
C LEU A 310 -22.31 -9.20 -4.97
N VAL A 311 -22.98 -10.11 -4.27
CA VAL A 311 -23.68 -9.80 -3.01
C VAL A 311 -23.31 -10.83 -1.93
N PHE A 312 -23.14 -10.35 -0.70
CA PHE A 312 -23.06 -11.17 0.51
C PHE A 312 -24.42 -11.14 1.21
N THR A 313 -25.08 -12.29 1.28
CA THR A 313 -26.37 -12.44 1.95
C THR A 313 -26.18 -12.96 3.38
N PRO A 314 -27.10 -12.65 4.32
CA PRO A 314 -27.01 -13.11 5.71
C PRO A 314 -26.99 -14.64 5.85
N ASP A 315 -27.63 -15.34 4.91
CA ASP A 315 -27.83 -16.79 4.95
C ASP A 315 -26.70 -17.59 4.30
N SER A 316 -25.71 -16.91 3.71
CA SER A 316 -24.59 -17.54 3.00
C SER A 316 -23.23 -17.14 3.58
N ASN A 317 -22.35 -18.12 3.71
CA ASN A 317 -20.93 -17.88 4.03
C ASN A 317 -20.10 -17.41 2.82
N HIS A 318 -20.70 -17.45 1.64
CA HIS A 318 -20.07 -17.09 0.36
C HIS A 318 -20.89 -16.01 -0.35
N ALA A 319 -20.21 -15.19 -1.15
CA ALA A 319 -20.89 -14.28 -2.04
C ALA A 319 -21.66 -15.06 -3.10
N VAL A 320 -22.82 -14.52 -3.47
CA VAL A 320 -23.68 -14.98 -4.54
C VAL A 320 -23.75 -13.92 -5.62
N VAL A 321 -24.23 -14.32 -6.80
CA VAL A 321 -24.60 -13.40 -7.87
C VAL A 321 -26.07 -13.05 -7.71
N ARG A 322 -26.40 -11.77 -7.72
CA ARG A 322 -27.78 -11.27 -7.72
C ARG A 322 -28.12 -10.59 -9.05
N LEU A 323 -29.27 -10.92 -9.62
CA LEU A 323 -29.86 -10.21 -10.75
C LEU A 323 -30.64 -8.98 -10.25
N GLY A 324 -30.34 -7.82 -10.83
CA GLY A 324 -31.01 -6.57 -10.52
C GLY A 324 -30.40 -5.78 -9.36
N TYR A 325 -30.63 -4.46 -9.39
CA TYR A 325 -30.16 -3.54 -8.36
C TYR A 325 -31.22 -3.31 -7.29
N ASP A 326 -30.84 -3.52 -6.04
CA ASP A 326 -31.58 -3.11 -4.86
C ASP A 326 -30.61 -2.46 -3.88
N GLN A 327 -30.86 -1.21 -3.49
CA GLN A 327 -29.97 -0.45 -2.62
C GLN A 327 -29.85 -1.07 -1.21
N GLU A 328 -30.88 -1.77 -0.73
CA GLU A 328 -30.90 -2.36 0.61
C GLU A 328 -30.17 -3.71 0.65
N ILE A 329 -30.08 -4.40 -0.50
CA ILE A 329 -29.53 -5.76 -0.59
C ILE A 329 -28.13 -5.75 -1.21
N VAL A 330 -27.86 -4.89 -2.19
CA VAL A 330 -26.60 -4.91 -2.94
C VAL A 330 -25.44 -4.55 -2.02
N THR A 331 -24.44 -5.44 -1.98
CA THR A 331 -23.26 -5.22 -1.17
C THR A 331 -22.37 -4.11 -1.72
N LYS A 332 -21.94 -3.22 -0.83
CA LYS A 332 -21.04 -2.11 -1.13
C LYS A 332 -19.65 -2.39 -0.56
N PHE A 333 -18.64 -1.92 -1.28
CA PHE A 333 -17.23 -2.12 -0.94
C PHE A 333 -16.46 -0.80 -1.01
N ASP A 334 -15.51 -0.65 -0.10
CA ASP A 334 -14.35 0.22 -0.28
C ASP A 334 -13.23 -0.60 -0.94
N ILE A 335 -12.81 -0.20 -2.13
CA ILE A 335 -11.76 -0.86 -2.93
C ILE A 335 -10.50 -0.01 -2.83
N LEU A 336 -9.52 -0.50 -2.07
CA LEU A 336 -8.38 0.29 -1.63
C LEU A 336 -7.08 -0.26 -2.20
N PRO A 337 -6.12 0.60 -2.61
CA PRO A 337 -4.75 0.16 -2.83
C PRO A 337 -4.22 -0.51 -1.55
N ALA A 338 -3.60 -1.66 -1.69
CA ALA A 338 -3.18 -2.48 -0.55
C ALA A 338 -1.74 -2.96 -0.66
N TYR A 339 -1.20 -3.00 -1.87
CA TYR A 339 0.21 -3.30 -2.08
C TYR A 339 0.71 -2.61 -3.34
N ALA A 340 1.94 -2.10 -3.26
CA ALA A 340 2.72 -1.70 -4.41
C ALA A 340 4.19 -2.07 -4.16
N PRO A 341 4.89 -2.61 -5.16
CA PRO A 341 6.33 -2.79 -5.05
C PRO A 341 7.07 -1.45 -5.15
N PRO A 342 8.39 -1.41 -4.87
CA PRO A 342 9.22 -0.26 -5.21
C PRO A 342 9.25 0.04 -6.70
N SER A 343 9.42 1.31 -7.03
CA SER A 343 9.22 1.85 -8.39
C SER A 343 10.30 1.54 -9.44
N ASN A 344 11.55 1.21 -9.07
CA ASN A 344 12.62 1.04 -10.07
C ASN A 344 12.94 -0.43 -10.44
N TYR A 345 11.95 -1.32 -10.35
CA TYR A 345 11.98 -2.56 -11.11
C TYR A 345 11.39 -2.26 -12.48
N GLY A 346 12.08 -2.60 -13.58
CA GLY A 346 11.66 -2.38 -14.98
C GLY A 346 10.41 -3.15 -15.41
N PHE A 347 9.47 -3.35 -14.48
CA PHE A 347 8.21 -4.02 -14.61
C PHE A 347 7.07 -2.99 -14.49
N PRO A 348 5.93 -3.22 -15.14
CA PRO A 348 4.74 -2.45 -14.87
C PRO A 348 4.44 -2.47 -13.36
N ASN A 349 4.09 -1.32 -12.80
CA ASN A 349 3.73 -1.19 -11.40
C ASN A 349 2.54 -2.10 -11.09
N ASP A 350 2.80 -3.17 -10.34
CA ASP A 350 1.82 -4.20 -10.01
C ASP A 350 1.07 -3.83 -8.72
N PHE A 351 0.20 -2.84 -8.83
CA PHE A 351 -0.68 -2.46 -7.74
C PHE A 351 -1.68 -3.57 -7.45
N ARG A 352 -1.79 -3.96 -6.17
CA ARG A 352 -2.84 -4.84 -5.70
C ARG A 352 -3.82 -4.09 -4.82
N TYR A 353 -5.07 -4.49 -4.92
CA TYR A 353 -6.20 -3.88 -4.25
C TYR A 353 -6.86 -4.89 -3.33
N VAL A 354 -7.51 -4.39 -2.28
CA VAL A 354 -8.36 -5.18 -1.40
C VAL A 354 -9.76 -4.61 -1.47
N PHE A 355 -10.74 -5.49 -1.32
CA PHE A 355 -12.14 -5.11 -1.18
C PHE A 355 -12.50 -5.23 0.29
N ARG A 356 -12.93 -4.12 0.87
CA ARG A 356 -13.41 -4.04 2.26
C ARG A 356 -14.91 -3.82 2.23
N LEU A 357 -15.65 -4.71 2.86
CA LEU A 357 -17.09 -4.57 3.05
C LEU A 357 -17.38 -3.24 3.73
N LYS A 358 -18.25 -2.43 3.11
CA LYS A 358 -18.74 -1.19 3.68
C LYS A 358 -19.89 -1.53 4.64
N PRO A 359 -19.80 -1.18 5.94
CA PRO A 359 -20.93 -1.36 6.85
C PRO A 359 -22.11 -0.50 6.39
N ALA A 360 -23.32 -1.07 6.36
CA ALA A 360 -24.55 -0.32 6.06
C ALA A 360 -24.79 0.78 7.11
N LEU A 361 -24.56 0.48 8.40
CA LEU A 361 -24.64 1.41 9.54
C LEU A 361 -23.70 0.90 10.66
N GLY A 362 -23.00 1.82 11.35
CA GLY A 362 -22.23 1.50 12.57
C GLY A 362 -20.77 1.09 12.34
N ASN A 363 -20.25 0.28 13.27
CA ASN A 363 -18.84 -0.16 13.25
C ASN A 363 -18.57 -1.13 12.10
N PRO A 364 -17.33 -1.18 11.57
CA PRO A 364 -16.96 -2.17 10.56
C PRO A 364 -17.21 -3.59 11.08
N PRO A 365 -17.75 -4.49 10.25
CA PRO A 365 -17.91 -5.89 10.65
C PRO A 365 -16.54 -6.53 10.88
N GLU A 366 -16.49 -7.51 11.78
CA GLU A 366 -15.24 -8.23 12.09
C GLU A 366 -14.69 -8.90 10.84
N LYS A 367 -15.55 -9.63 10.11
CA LYS A 367 -15.25 -10.16 8.77
C LYS A 367 -15.60 -9.11 7.72
N ARG A 368 -14.59 -8.36 7.27
CA ARG A 368 -14.77 -7.26 6.31
C ARG A 368 -13.90 -7.38 5.06
N TRP A 369 -12.87 -8.20 5.05
CA TRP A 369 -12.03 -8.35 3.87
C TRP A 369 -12.59 -9.40 2.96
N VAL A 370 -12.71 -9.10 1.66
CA VAL A 370 -13.09 -10.09 0.67
C VAL A 370 -11.92 -11.04 0.43
N LEU A 371 -12.18 -12.34 0.55
CA LEU A 371 -11.26 -13.43 0.26
C LEU A 371 -11.64 -14.06 -1.07
N TRP A 372 -10.74 -14.02 -2.05
CA TRP A 372 -10.95 -14.54 -3.39
C TRP A 372 -10.36 -15.95 -3.51
N ASN A 373 -11.17 -16.97 -3.24
CA ASN A 373 -10.71 -18.36 -3.28
C ASN A 373 -10.90 -18.96 -4.68
N ALA A 374 -9.98 -18.65 -5.58
CA ALA A 374 -10.03 -19.11 -6.97
C ALA A 374 -9.68 -20.59 -7.16
N ALA A 375 -9.21 -21.28 -6.11
CA ALA A 375 -9.08 -22.74 -6.10
C ALA A 375 -10.44 -23.41 -5.85
N ARG A 376 -11.21 -22.89 -4.88
CA ARG A 376 -12.53 -23.40 -4.50
C ARG A 376 -13.69 -22.79 -5.28
N GLN A 377 -13.41 -21.84 -6.19
CA GLN A 377 -14.43 -21.13 -6.96
C GLN A 377 -15.42 -20.39 -6.05
N THR A 378 -14.93 -19.78 -4.98
CA THR A 378 -15.77 -19.05 -4.02
C THR A 378 -15.18 -17.70 -3.65
N VAL A 379 -16.06 -16.81 -3.20
CA VAL A 379 -15.70 -15.51 -2.63
C VAL A 379 -16.32 -15.46 -1.23
N SER A 380 -15.55 -15.13 -0.21
CA SER A 380 -16.03 -15.10 1.19
C SER A 380 -15.53 -13.85 1.92
N LEU A 381 -16.00 -13.62 3.15
CA LEU A 381 -15.48 -12.58 4.03
C LEU A 381 -14.55 -13.18 5.09
N THR A 382 -13.47 -12.47 5.40
CA THR A 382 -12.50 -12.84 6.44
C THR A 382 -12.18 -11.65 7.33
N SER A 383 -11.82 -11.92 8.59
CA SER A 383 -11.34 -10.91 9.54
C SER A 383 -9.86 -10.59 9.35
N SER A 384 -9.09 -11.54 8.78
CA SER A 384 -7.65 -11.44 8.58
C SER A 384 -7.32 -11.13 7.13
N LEU A 385 -6.44 -10.16 6.89
CA LEU A 385 -6.00 -9.81 5.55
C LEU A 385 -4.95 -10.81 5.04
N ARG A 386 -5.39 -11.75 4.19
CA ARG A 386 -4.56 -12.84 3.63
C ARG A 386 -4.11 -12.51 2.22
N ASP A 387 -3.15 -13.27 1.68
CA ASP A 387 -2.66 -13.10 0.29
C ASP A 387 -3.80 -13.23 -0.75
N PHE A 388 -4.78 -14.09 -0.49
CA PHE A 388 -5.98 -14.24 -1.33
C PHE A 388 -6.98 -13.08 -1.23
N CYS A 389 -6.75 -12.07 -0.39
CA CYS A 389 -7.56 -10.84 -0.36
C CYS A 389 -7.10 -9.82 -1.41
N PHE A 390 -5.91 -10.01 -1.98
CA PHE A 390 -5.29 -9.07 -2.92
C PHE A 390 -5.62 -9.43 -4.36
N VAL A 391 -6.11 -8.45 -5.12
CA VAL A 391 -6.44 -8.58 -6.54
C VAL A 391 -5.78 -7.51 -7.37
N SER A 392 -5.48 -7.82 -8.63
CA SER A 392 -5.13 -6.78 -9.62
C SER A 392 -6.40 -6.30 -10.32
N LEU A 393 -6.47 -5.00 -10.56
CA LEU A 393 -7.52 -4.37 -11.34
C LEU A 393 -6.95 -3.94 -12.69
N LEU A 394 -7.42 -4.53 -13.79
CA LEU A 394 -6.98 -4.16 -15.13
C LEU A 394 -8.10 -3.42 -15.86
N GLU A 395 -7.88 -2.13 -16.14
CA GLU A 395 -8.83 -1.30 -16.88
C GLU A 395 -8.94 -1.74 -18.35
N ASP A 396 -10.17 -1.92 -18.84
CA ASP A 396 -10.45 -2.21 -20.25
C ASP A 396 -10.35 -0.95 -21.11
N LYS A 397 -9.17 -0.75 -21.72
CA LYS A 397 -8.88 0.42 -22.56
C LYS A 397 -9.49 0.34 -23.98
N VAL A 398 -10.10 -0.78 -24.36
CA VAL A 398 -10.56 -1.00 -25.75
C VAL A 398 -11.82 -0.19 -26.06
N ARG A 399 -12.62 0.17 -25.06
CA ARG A 399 -13.81 1.02 -25.24
C ARG A 399 -13.43 2.50 -25.21
N LYS A 400 -12.70 2.99 -26.23
CA LYS A 400 -12.61 4.43 -26.47
C LYS A 400 -14.00 4.97 -26.80
N ARG A 401 -14.68 5.57 -25.82
CA ARG A 401 -15.88 6.37 -26.08
C ARG A 401 -15.47 7.81 -26.43
N VAL A 402 -16.27 8.42 -27.29
CA VAL A 402 -16.10 9.79 -27.79
C VAL A 402 -16.33 10.77 -26.64
N ASP A 403 -15.30 11.56 -26.30
CA ASP A 403 -15.27 12.86 -25.63
C ASP A 403 -16.44 13.26 -24.70
N LEU A 404 -16.81 12.38 -23.77
CA LEU A 404 -17.58 12.74 -22.58
C LEU A 404 -16.63 12.61 -21.40
N GLU A 405 -16.61 13.61 -20.51
CA GLU A 405 -15.87 13.53 -19.25
C GLU A 405 -16.28 12.25 -18.51
N GLU A 406 -15.45 11.22 -18.59
CA GLU A 406 -15.76 9.90 -18.06
C GLU A 406 -15.90 9.98 -16.54
N SER A 407 -17.11 9.71 -16.03
CA SER A 407 -17.26 9.47 -14.60
C SER A 407 -16.43 8.23 -14.21
N ARG A 408 -15.85 8.21 -13.00
CA ARG A 408 -15.06 7.03 -12.53
C ARG A 408 -15.86 5.72 -12.57
N ASP A 409 -17.19 5.81 -12.55
CA ASP A 409 -18.13 4.69 -12.58
C ASP A 409 -18.32 4.10 -13.99
N GLU A 410 -17.85 4.79 -15.04
CA GLU A 410 -17.90 4.30 -16.42
C GLU A 410 -16.74 3.37 -16.79
N LYS A 411 -15.65 3.43 -16.02
CA LYS A 411 -14.50 2.54 -16.20
C LYS A 411 -14.89 1.10 -15.86
N VAL A 412 -14.38 0.19 -16.67
CA VAL A 412 -14.63 -1.25 -16.53
C VAL A 412 -13.32 -1.95 -16.28
N TYR A 413 -13.30 -2.88 -15.33
CA TYR A 413 -12.11 -3.55 -14.85
C TYR A 413 -12.27 -5.06 -14.93
N TYR A 414 -11.18 -5.75 -15.26
CA TYR A 414 -11.02 -7.16 -14.90
C TYR A 414 -10.52 -7.25 -13.46
N VAL A 415 -11.10 -8.17 -12.69
CA VAL A 415 -10.65 -8.49 -11.33
C VAL A 415 -9.83 -9.79 -11.42
N HIS A 416 -8.53 -9.70 -11.19
CA HIS A 416 -7.60 -10.83 -11.31
C HIS A 416 -7.05 -11.26 -9.96
N VAL A 417 -7.04 -12.56 -9.74
CA VAL A 417 -6.39 -13.24 -8.61
C VAL A 417 -5.14 -13.93 -9.13
N GLU A 418 -4.03 -13.71 -8.44
CA GLU A 418 -2.79 -14.42 -8.70
C GLU A 418 -2.75 -15.72 -7.92
N MET A 419 -2.53 -16.82 -8.64
CA MET A 419 -2.30 -18.14 -8.06
C MET A 419 -0.80 -18.33 -7.87
N LYS A 420 -0.44 -18.92 -6.73
CA LYS A 420 0.94 -19.28 -6.41
C LYS A 420 1.06 -20.78 -6.19
N ASN A 421 2.23 -21.34 -6.47
CA ASN A 421 2.57 -22.71 -6.04
C ASN A 421 2.98 -22.71 -4.55
N ASP A 422 3.29 -23.90 -4.04
CA ASP A 422 3.76 -24.10 -2.65
C ASP A 422 5.08 -23.35 -2.34
N GLN A 423 5.84 -22.98 -3.37
CA GLN A 423 7.06 -22.17 -3.29
C GLN A 423 6.78 -20.66 -3.34
N GLY A 424 5.51 -20.24 -3.41
CA GLY A 424 5.10 -18.85 -3.48
C GLY A 424 5.28 -18.19 -4.86
N GLU A 425 5.72 -18.95 -5.86
CA GLU A 425 5.92 -18.47 -7.23
C GLU A 425 4.58 -18.35 -7.96
N SER A 426 4.41 -17.26 -8.72
CA SER A 426 3.24 -17.03 -9.56
C SER A 426 3.12 -18.10 -10.64
N THR A 427 2.04 -18.89 -10.61
CA THR A 427 1.79 -19.97 -11.58
C THR A 427 0.80 -19.56 -12.65
N GLU A 428 -0.28 -18.89 -12.26
CA GLU A 428 -1.33 -18.47 -13.17
C GLU A 428 -2.10 -17.26 -12.65
N LEU A 429 -2.66 -16.48 -13.58
CA LEU A 429 -3.67 -15.47 -13.28
C LEU A 429 -5.05 -16.05 -13.57
N LYS A 430 -5.95 -15.95 -12.59
CA LYS A 430 -7.36 -16.25 -12.78
C LYS A 430 -8.19 -14.97 -12.73
N GLU A 431 -9.19 -14.90 -13.60
CA GLU A 431 -10.14 -13.79 -13.67
C GLU A 431 -11.46 -14.18 -13.02
N LEU A 432 -12.02 -13.27 -12.22
CA LEU A 432 -13.36 -13.41 -11.67
C LEU A 432 -14.41 -13.43 -12.79
N ARG A 433 -15.38 -14.32 -12.66
CA ARG A 433 -16.53 -14.46 -13.56
C ARG A 433 -17.81 -14.62 -12.77
N MET A 434 -18.88 -14.05 -13.31
CA MET A 434 -20.24 -14.15 -12.78
C MET A 434 -21.19 -14.56 -13.88
N ARG A 435 -22.12 -15.46 -13.56
CA ARG A 435 -23.22 -15.90 -14.44
C ARG A 435 -24.54 -15.91 -13.67
N ALA A 436 -25.62 -16.10 -14.41
CA ALA A 436 -26.96 -16.31 -13.89
C ALA A 436 -27.74 -17.33 -14.71
N ALA A 437 -27.06 -18.40 -15.16
CA ALA A 437 -27.68 -19.44 -15.97
C ALA A 437 -28.62 -20.35 -15.15
N ASP A 438 -28.45 -20.38 -13.82
CA ASP A 438 -29.30 -21.15 -12.90
C ASP A 438 -30.62 -20.41 -12.56
N LEU A 439 -30.75 -19.12 -12.89
CA LEU A 439 -32.00 -18.38 -12.70
C LEU A 439 -33.00 -18.72 -13.82
N THR A 440 -34.16 -19.25 -13.43
CA THR A 440 -35.28 -19.51 -14.34
C THR A 440 -36.28 -18.35 -14.39
N GLU A 441 -37.15 -18.32 -15.40
CA GLU A 441 -38.26 -17.35 -15.45
C GLU A 441 -39.16 -17.44 -14.21
N SER A 442 -39.31 -18.64 -13.63
CA SER A 442 -40.10 -18.83 -12.42
C SER A 442 -39.43 -18.18 -11.20
N ASP A 443 -38.11 -18.27 -11.10
CA ASP A 443 -37.35 -17.65 -10.01
C ASP A 443 -37.48 -16.12 -10.08
N ILE A 444 -37.41 -15.54 -11.27
CA ILE A 444 -37.62 -14.09 -11.49
C ILE A 444 -39.04 -13.67 -11.09
N VAL A 445 -40.06 -14.45 -11.46
CA VAL A 445 -41.46 -14.17 -11.09
C VAL A 445 -41.67 -14.28 -9.58
N LEU A 446 -40.92 -15.16 -8.91
CA LEU A 446 -40.97 -15.37 -7.46
C LEU A 446 -39.99 -14.48 -6.67
N ASP A 447 -39.30 -13.55 -7.33
CA ASP A 447 -38.28 -12.67 -6.74
C ASP A 447 -37.09 -13.41 -6.09
N SER A 448 -36.82 -14.64 -6.55
CA SER A 448 -35.61 -15.40 -6.21
C SER A 448 -34.50 -15.04 -7.20
N LEU A 449 -33.85 -13.90 -6.95
CA LEU A 449 -32.91 -13.29 -7.89
C LEU A 449 -31.44 -13.66 -7.65
N GLU A 450 -31.16 -14.71 -6.87
CA GLU A 450 -29.82 -15.04 -6.38
C GLU A 450 -29.36 -16.42 -6.85
N THR A 451 -28.09 -16.53 -7.25
CA THR A 451 -27.45 -17.75 -7.73
C THR A 451 -26.02 -17.86 -7.24
N SER A 452 -25.54 -19.10 -7.06
CA SER A 452 -24.18 -19.38 -6.57
C SER A 452 -23.08 -19.28 -7.65
N GLU A 453 -23.42 -18.81 -8.86
CA GLU A 453 -22.56 -18.81 -10.05
C GLU A 453 -21.44 -17.74 -10.05
N VAL A 454 -20.63 -17.73 -9.00
CA VAL A 454 -19.34 -17.03 -8.92
C VAL A 454 -18.23 -18.03 -9.19
N PHE A 455 -17.34 -17.74 -10.13
CA PHE A 455 -16.21 -18.62 -10.42
C PHE A 455 -15.03 -17.84 -11.02
N PHE A 456 -13.96 -18.55 -11.32
CA PHE A 456 -12.67 -18.06 -11.71
C PHE A 456 -12.13 -18.93 -12.83
N GLU A 457 -11.83 -18.30 -13.96
CA GLU A 457 -11.20 -18.97 -15.11
C GLU A 457 -9.77 -18.48 -15.29
N ARG A 458 -8.94 -19.32 -15.91
CA ARG A 458 -7.62 -18.92 -16.36
C ARG A 458 -7.75 -17.75 -17.33
N HIS A 459 -6.97 -16.69 -17.12
CA HIS A 459 -6.93 -15.57 -18.04
C HIS A 459 -6.35 -16.01 -19.41
N LYS A 460 -7.16 -15.95 -20.47
CA LYS A 460 -6.80 -16.46 -21.82
C LYS A 460 -6.27 -15.39 -22.77
N ARG A 461 -6.36 -14.09 -22.43
CA ARG A 461 -5.94 -13.00 -23.33
C ARG A 461 -4.46 -12.68 -23.17
N GLY A 462 -3.69 -13.04 -24.21
CA GLY A 462 -2.56 -12.24 -24.70
C GLY A 462 -1.27 -12.22 -23.86
N LYS A 463 -0.16 -12.47 -24.56
CA LYS A 463 1.22 -12.17 -24.16
C LYS A 463 1.30 -10.83 -23.40
N PHE A 464 2.16 -10.73 -22.39
CA PHE A 464 2.41 -9.55 -21.53
C PHE A 464 1.54 -9.42 -20.27
N LEU A 465 1.69 -10.34 -19.30
CA LEU A 465 1.38 -9.98 -17.90
C LEU A 465 2.50 -10.28 -16.90
N PHE A 466 3.47 -11.14 -17.22
CA PHE A 466 4.70 -11.23 -16.46
C PHE A 466 5.85 -11.50 -17.42
N GLY A 467 6.95 -10.75 -17.30
CA GLY A 467 8.17 -11.10 -17.99
C GLY A 467 8.54 -12.55 -17.65
N LYS A 468 8.56 -13.42 -18.67
CA LYS A 468 8.97 -14.83 -18.66
C LYS A 468 7.97 -15.93 -18.25
N ILE A 469 6.68 -15.82 -18.55
CA ILE A 469 5.86 -17.04 -18.71
C ILE A 469 5.42 -17.15 -20.18
N PRO A 470 6.09 -17.97 -21.01
CA PRO A 470 5.62 -18.23 -22.37
C PRO A 470 4.32 -19.02 -22.30
N CYS A 471 3.20 -18.35 -22.57
CA CYS A 471 1.94 -19.02 -22.85
C CYS A 471 2.10 -19.80 -24.17
N MET A 472 2.32 -21.11 -24.09
CA MET A 472 2.25 -22.00 -25.25
C MET A 472 0.83 -21.94 -25.84
N PRO A 473 0.67 -21.70 -27.15
CA PRO A 473 -0.63 -21.77 -27.81
C PRO A 473 -0.98 -23.24 -28.02
N THR A 474 -1.85 -23.80 -27.18
CA THR A 474 -2.43 -25.11 -27.48
C THR A 474 -3.58 -24.97 -28.49
N VAL A 475 -3.51 -25.86 -29.48
CA VAL A 475 -4.24 -25.90 -30.76
C VAL A 475 -5.77 -25.97 -30.62
N LEU A 476 -6.46 -25.36 -31.60
CA LEU A 476 -7.91 -25.36 -31.86
C LEU A 476 -8.59 -26.74 -31.70
N ASN A 477 -9.85 -26.76 -31.21
CA ASN A 477 -10.97 -27.30 -32.01
C ASN A 477 -12.38 -27.12 -31.42
N LYS A 478 -13.31 -26.90 -32.37
CA LYS A 478 -14.79 -26.90 -32.38
C LYS A 478 -15.56 -25.64 -31.91
N PRO A 479 -16.49 -25.13 -32.75
CA PRO A 479 -17.42 -24.08 -32.35
C PRO A 479 -18.53 -24.68 -31.47
N ALA A 480 -18.73 -24.11 -30.29
CA ALA A 480 -19.87 -24.41 -29.45
C ALA A 480 -21.14 -23.80 -30.05
N ILE A 481 -22.22 -24.57 -30.03
CA ILE A 481 -23.57 -24.17 -30.42
C ILE A 481 -24.05 -23.10 -29.44
N GLN A 482 -24.62 -22.02 -29.98
CA GLN A 482 -25.11 -20.83 -29.27
C GLN A 482 -26.18 -21.17 -28.21
N ARG A 483 -25.76 -21.27 -26.95
CA ARG A 483 -26.35 -20.40 -25.93
C ARG A 483 -25.35 -19.26 -25.78
N GLU A 484 -25.78 -18.01 -25.92
CA GLU A 484 -25.01 -16.88 -25.37
C GLU A 484 -25.03 -17.07 -23.85
N GLU A 485 -24.12 -17.92 -23.34
CA GLU A 485 -23.88 -18.03 -21.91
C GLU A 485 -23.40 -16.65 -21.48
N PHE A 486 -24.22 -15.99 -20.65
CA PHE A 486 -23.97 -14.69 -20.07
C PHE A 486 -22.83 -14.76 -19.06
N ASP A 487 -21.62 -14.99 -19.57
CA ASP A 487 -20.39 -15.04 -18.80
C ASP A 487 -19.73 -13.67 -18.77
N PHE A 488 -19.75 -13.03 -17.60
CA PHE A 488 -19.22 -11.70 -17.42
C PHE A 488 -17.92 -11.72 -16.63
N ASN A 489 -16.87 -11.20 -17.24
CA ASN A 489 -15.54 -11.04 -16.65
C ASN A 489 -15.08 -9.58 -16.55
N LEU A 490 -15.98 -8.64 -16.88
CA LEU A 490 -15.76 -7.21 -16.86
C LEU A 490 -16.67 -6.59 -15.82
N PHE A 491 -16.12 -5.74 -14.94
CA PHE A 491 -16.85 -5.20 -13.80
C PHE A 491 -16.79 -3.68 -13.75
N ARG A 492 -17.92 -3.06 -13.40
CA ARG A 492 -18.00 -1.64 -13.04
C ARG A 492 -18.08 -1.51 -11.52
N PHE A 493 -17.53 -0.43 -11.01
CA PHE A 493 -17.67 -0.03 -9.62
C PHE A 493 -18.82 0.99 -9.53
N TYR A 494 -20.01 0.51 -9.21
CA TYR A 494 -21.26 1.26 -9.34
C TYR A 494 -21.68 1.93 -8.02
N SER A 495 -21.93 3.24 -8.02
CA SER A 495 -22.31 3.98 -6.80
C SER A 495 -23.74 3.72 -6.33
N GLY A 496 -24.69 3.42 -7.22
CA GLY A 496 -26.11 3.43 -6.89
C GLY A 496 -26.84 4.54 -7.58
#